data_AF-A0A3N5NUV3-F1
#
_entry.id   AF-A0A3N5NUV3-F1
#
_cell.length_a   1.000
_cell.length_b   1.000
_cell.length_c   1.000
_cell.angle_alpha   90.00
_cell.angle_beta   90.00
_cell.angle_gamma   90.00
#
_symmetry.space_group_name_H-M   'P 1'
#
loop_
_entity.id
_entity.type
_entity.pdbx_description
1 polymer ?
#
loop_
_entity_poly.entity_id
_entity_poly.type
_entity_poly.pdbx_seq_one_letter_code
_entity_poly.pdbx_strand_id
1 'polypeptide(L)'
;MGHLHGPVRAGPAPRVCGGSRARRQQGSRFTLMRRIPVFVVGFLTTVITAGAASAQSSPASGVEAFRNRCGTCHGAAMAGGTAASILAYVRYHTDAEVTAAIRDRHQNVPAMSLEDAELRQILAGMRELAGTNPAMATGGFTGRRGGGPGPQPGGGRGTGPARGAAPAASSVPAGIGESQPARVVTVDGKPRTGTLHAESDVSAVLLERGKFTLLSKDGAAFREKAIAPKADWTHYDGSLTGNRYSPLELINPTTVQRLGAAWVFPIPSNPRALQSTPVVQDGIMYVTGWNEIYALDATTGRQIWTYSEARHDGILSEGGIGTNRGVTIAGDKAFMVTD
;
A
#
# COMPACT_ATOMS: atom_id res chain seq x y z
N MET A 1 -7.22 59.30 9.42
CA MET A 1 -5.80 59.71 9.58
C MET A 1 -4.95 58.44 9.46
N GLY A 2 -3.97 58.31 8.58
CA GLY A 2 -3.53 59.17 7.48
C GLY A 2 -2.88 58.31 6.38
N HIS A 3 -2.91 58.79 5.12
CA HIS A 3 -2.30 58.11 3.97
C HIS A 3 -0.78 58.22 3.97
N LEU A 4 -0.10 57.31 3.26
CA LEU A 4 1.00 57.67 2.35
C LEU A 4 1.01 56.75 1.12
N HIS A 5 0.97 57.35 -0.08
CA HIS A 5 1.18 56.71 -1.38
C HIS A 5 2.60 57.02 -1.90
N GLY A 6 3.16 56.18 -2.78
CA GLY A 6 4.36 56.52 -3.55
C GLY A 6 4.88 55.39 -4.47
N PRO A 7 4.65 55.43 -5.80
CA PRO A 7 5.18 54.48 -6.79
C PRO A 7 6.42 55.03 -7.53
N VAL A 8 6.76 54.48 -8.73
CA VAL A 8 7.79 54.89 -9.76
C VAL A 8 8.96 53.87 -9.87
N ARG A 9 9.46 53.38 -11.03
CA ARG A 9 9.18 53.55 -12.49
C ARG A 9 9.65 52.29 -13.29
N ALA A 10 9.39 52.24 -14.60
CA ALA A 10 9.86 51.18 -15.52
C ALA A 10 10.70 51.69 -16.71
N GLY A 11 11.51 50.79 -17.30
CA GLY A 11 12.15 50.88 -18.63
C GLY A 11 13.60 51.41 -18.67
N PRO A 12 14.36 51.23 -19.79
CA PRO A 12 14.05 50.51 -21.03
C PRO A 12 15.14 49.47 -21.47
N ALA A 13 14.89 48.74 -22.57
CA ALA A 13 15.89 47.94 -23.31
C ALA A 13 16.35 48.65 -24.60
N PRO A 14 17.61 48.48 -25.04
CA PRO A 14 17.93 47.91 -26.38
C PRO A 14 19.30 47.13 -26.38
N ARG A 15 19.95 46.62 -27.46
CA ARG A 15 19.69 46.55 -28.92
C ARG A 15 20.45 45.35 -29.59
N VAL A 16 19.75 44.58 -30.43
CA VAL A 16 20.13 44.04 -31.77
C VAL A 16 21.61 43.95 -32.22
N CYS A 17 22.04 42.76 -32.71
CA CYS A 17 22.84 42.46 -33.95
C CYS A 17 23.37 41.00 -33.90
N GLY A 18 23.52 40.22 -34.99
CA GLY A 18 23.14 40.37 -36.40
C GLY A 18 23.91 39.41 -37.35
N GLY A 19 23.23 38.72 -38.26
CA GLY A 19 23.81 37.99 -39.42
C GLY A 19 24.56 36.66 -39.15
N SER A 20 24.85 35.80 -40.14
CA SER A 20 24.32 35.70 -41.52
C SER A 20 24.71 34.37 -42.21
N ARG A 21 24.04 34.04 -43.32
CA ARG A 21 24.11 32.76 -44.09
C ARG A 21 25.34 32.61 -45.01
N ALA A 22 25.78 31.37 -45.25
CA ALA A 22 26.22 30.80 -46.55
C ALA A 22 26.31 29.25 -46.40
N ARG A 23 25.82 28.31 -47.22
CA ARG A 23 25.46 28.13 -48.66
C ARG A 23 26.56 27.49 -49.55
N ARG A 24 26.35 26.19 -49.88
CA ARG A 24 26.81 25.40 -51.06
C ARG A 24 28.32 25.32 -51.41
N GLN A 25 28.80 24.08 -51.62
CA GLN A 25 29.11 23.39 -52.91
C GLN A 25 29.58 21.95 -52.53
N GLN A 26 29.22 20.81 -53.15
CA GLN A 26 29.15 20.32 -54.54
C GLN A 26 30.52 20.08 -55.23
N GLY A 27 30.76 18.83 -55.66
CA GLY A 27 31.98 18.35 -56.33
C GLY A 27 32.85 17.46 -55.42
N SER A 28 33.53 16.40 -55.88
CA SER A 28 33.49 15.72 -57.18
C SER A 28 33.91 14.24 -57.02
N ARG A 29 33.67 13.42 -58.04
CA ARG A 29 34.06 12.00 -58.09
C ARG A 29 35.59 11.87 -58.18
N PHE A 30 36.17 10.91 -57.47
CA PHE A 30 37.45 10.30 -57.85
C PHE A 30 37.38 8.78 -57.73
N THR A 31 37.55 8.12 -58.88
CA THR A 31 37.62 6.66 -59.00
C THR A 31 39.04 6.21 -58.69
N LEU A 32 39.21 5.26 -57.77
CA LEU A 32 40.48 4.53 -57.64
C LEU A 32 40.21 3.02 -57.59
N MET A 33 40.54 2.33 -58.67
CA MET A 33 40.53 0.86 -58.71
C MET A 33 41.59 0.34 -57.72
N ARG A 34 41.15 -0.45 -56.73
CA ARG A 34 42.06 -1.25 -55.91
C ARG A 34 41.63 -2.71 -56.01
N ARG A 35 42.49 -3.55 -56.61
CA ARG A 35 42.31 -5.01 -56.66
C ARG A 35 42.42 -5.57 -55.24
N ILE A 36 41.46 -6.39 -54.84
CA ILE A 36 41.46 -7.14 -53.57
C ILE A 36 41.26 -8.62 -53.95
N PRO A 37 42.05 -9.56 -53.40
CA PRO A 37 42.01 -10.96 -53.83
C PRO A 37 40.72 -11.68 -53.39
N VAL A 38 40.33 -12.67 -54.20
CA VAL A 38 39.17 -13.53 -53.94
C VAL A 38 39.48 -14.48 -52.78
N PHE A 39 38.82 -14.27 -51.63
CA PHE A 39 38.67 -15.30 -50.61
C PHE A 39 37.31 -15.99 -50.79
N VAL A 40 37.34 -17.28 -51.14
CA VAL A 40 36.13 -18.12 -51.17
C VAL A 40 35.80 -18.52 -49.74
N VAL A 41 34.82 -17.85 -49.14
CA VAL A 41 34.21 -18.26 -47.86
C VAL A 41 32.93 -19.01 -48.19
N GLY A 42 32.88 -20.30 -47.89
CA GLY A 42 31.69 -21.12 -48.08
C GLY A 42 30.58 -20.69 -47.13
N PHE A 43 29.42 -20.29 -47.67
CA PHE A 43 28.23 -20.01 -46.89
C PHE A 43 27.58 -21.33 -46.44
N LEU A 44 27.75 -21.69 -45.17
CA LEU A 44 26.97 -22.75 -44.54
C LEU A 44 25.61 -22.16 -44.14
N THR A 45 24.58 -22.37 -44.94
CA THR A 45 23.22 -21.89 -44.67
C THR A 45 22.54 -22.73 -43.59
N THR A 46 22.78 -22.38 -42.32
CA THR A 46 22.00 -22.91 -41.19
C THR A 46 20.58 -22.37 -41.26
N VAL A 47 19.62 -23.24 -41.60
CA VAL A 47 18.19 -22.90 -41.53
C VAL A 47 17.80 -22.84 -40.05
N ILE A 48 17.80 -21.64 -39.48
CA ILE A 48 17.22 -21.40 -38.15
C ILE A 48 15.71 -21.43 -38.33
N THR A 49 15.09 -22.53 -37.92
CA THR A 49 13.64 -22.60 -37.73
C THR A 49 13.25 -21.64 -36.61
N ALA A 50 12.75 -20.47 -36.98
CA ALA A 50 12.11 -19.56 -36.05
C ALA A 50 10.85 -20.23 -35.49
N GLY A 51 10.98 -20.92 -34.37
CA GLY A 51 9.84 -21.39 -33.59
C GLY A 51 8.99 -20.19 -33.22
N ALA A 52 7.73 -20.18 -33.68
CA ALA A 52 6.78 -19.16 -33.29
C ALA A 52 6.52 -19.30 -31.79
N ALA A 53 7.24 -18.51 -30.98
CA ALA A 53 6.91 -18.32 -29.59
C ALA A 53 5.51 -17.73 -29.55
N SER A 54 4.53 -18.53 -29.11
CA SER A 54 3.19 -18.06 -28.84
C SER A 54 3.30 -16.93 -27.83
N ALA A 55 2.88 -15.73 -28.23
CA ALA A 55 2.78 -14.59 -27.33
C ALA A 55 1.71 -14.92 -26.29
N GLN A 56 2.13 -15.53 -25.18
CA GLN A 56 1.29 -15.70 -24.01
C GLN A 56 0.92 -14.30 -23.54
N SER A 57 -0.36 -13.96 -23.69
CA SER A 57 -0.93 -12.73 -23.19
C SER A 57 -0.50 -12.52 -21.75
N SER A 58 0.06 -11.35 -21.44
CA SER A 58 0.40 -10.99 -20.06
C SER A 58 -0.78 -11.32 -19.15
N PRO A 59 -0.56 -11.94 -17.99
CA PRO A 59 -1.67 -12.27 -17.10
C PRO A 59 -2.40 -10.98 -16.75
N ALA A 60 -3.72 -10.97 -16.97
CA ALA A 60 -4.57 -9.86 -16.60
C ALA A 60 -4.32 -9.51 -15.12
N SER A 61 -4.44 -8.23 -14.76
CA SER A 61 -4.28 -7.83 -13.36
C SER A 61 -5.19 -8.69 -12.46
N GLY A 62 -4.76 -9.02 -11.23
CA GLY A 62 -5.55 -9.91 -10.38
C GLY A 62 -6.99 -9.41 -10.19
N VAL A 63 -7.15 -8.08 -10.11
CA VAL A 63 -8.44 -7.38 -10.07
C VAL A 63 -9.28 -7.60 -11.34
N GLU A 64 -8.66 -7.62 -12.51
CA GLU A 64 -9.32 -7.92 -13.79
C GLU A 64 -9.69 -9.40 -13.90
N ALA A 65 -8.82 -10.33 -13.48
CA ALA A 65 -9.15 -11.75 -13.36
C ALA A 65 -10.37 -11.96 -12.44
N PHE A 66 -10.39 -11.31 -11.27
CA PHE A 66 -11.57 -11.30 -10.39
C PHE A 66 -12.81 -10.72 -11.10
N ARG A 67 -12.69 -9.55 -11.76
CA ARG A 67 -13.84 -8.90 -12.43
C ARG A 67 -14.45 -9.77 -13.52
N ASN A 68 -13.60 -10.41 -14.32
CA ASN A 68 -14.00 -11.26 -15.43
C ASN A 68 -14.63 -12.59 -14.96
N ARG A 69 -14.20 -13.13 -13.82
CA ARG A 69 -14.65 -14.44 -13.32
C ARG A 69 -15.75 -14.39 -12.27
N CYS A 70 -15.73 -13.39 -11.40
CA CYS A 70 -16.58 -13.27 -10.21
C CYS A 70 -17.33 -11.94 -10.13
N GLY A 71 -16.83 -10.88 -10.78
CA GLY A 71 -17.37 -9.53 -10.72
C GLY A 71 -18.79 -9.38 -11.27
N THR A 72 -19.20 -10.23 -12.21
CA THR A 72 -20.58 -10.28 -12.74
C THR A 72 -21.62 -10.54 -11.64
N CYS A 73 -21.28 -11.36 -10.65
CA CYS A 73 -22.18 -11.71 -9.54
C CYS A 73 -21.96 -10.82 -8.31
N HIS A 74 -20.71 -10.68 -7.88
CA HIS A 74 -20.36 -9.99 -6.63
C HIS A 74 -20.06 -8.49 -6.79
N GLY A 75 -20.24 -7.95 -8.00
CA GLY A 75 -19.88 -6.59 -8.37
C GLY A 75 -18.37 -6.43 -8.61
N ALA A 76 -17.98 -5.48 -9.45
CA ALA A 76 -16.59 -5.22 -9.85
C ALA A 76 -15.64 -4.77 -8.70
N ALA A 77 -16.19 -4.58 -7.50
CA ALA A 77 -15.49 -4.22 -6.27
C ALA A 77 -15.83 -5.16 -5.08
N MET A 78 -16.38 -6.35 -5.34
CA MET A 78 -16.89 -7.32 -4.33
C MET A 78 -18.00 -6.81 -3.39
N ALA A 79 -18.49 -5.59 -3.59
CA ALA A 79 -19.46 -4.92 -2.72
C ALA A 79 -20.90 -5.46 -2.86
N GLY A 80 -21.13 -6.47 -3.70
CA GLY A 80 -22.44 -7.03 -4.03
C GLY A 80 -22.92 -6.60 -5.42
N GLY A 81 -23.88 -7.37 -5.95
CA GLY A 81 -24.46 -7.18 -7.28
C GLY A 81 -25.74 -8.00 -7.40
N THR A 82 -25.77 -8.98 -8.31
CA THR A 82 -26.82 -10.01 -8.33
C THR A 82 -26.64 -11.06 -7.23
N ALA A 83 -25.43 -11.15 -6.65
CA ALA A 83 -25.11 -11.93 -5.46
C ALA A 83 -24.66 -11.04 -4.29
N ALA A 84 -24.57 -11.64 -3.10
CA ALA A 84 -24.13 -10.95 -1.89
C ALA A 84 -22.70 -10.39 -1.99
N SER A 85 -22.41 -9.35 -1.20
CA SER A 85 -21.05 -8.85 -1.00
C SER A 85 -20.17 -9.93 -0.36
N ILE A 86 -19.01 -10.18 -0.98
CA ILE A 86 -17.97 -11.06 -0.42
C ILE A 86 -16.79 -10.27 0.14
N LEU A 87 -16.81 -8.93 0.03
CA LEU A 87 -15.74 -8.03 0.49
C LEU A 87 -15.36 -8.30 1.94
N ALA A 88 -16.35 -8.40 2.83
CA ALA A 88 -16.11 -8.70 4.25
C ALA A 88 -15.62 -10.15 4.47
N TYR A 89 -16.12 -11.12 3.70
CA TYR A 89 -15.66 -12.50 3.82
C TYR A 89 -14.16 -12.60 3.48
N VAL A 90 -13.74 -12.04 2.34
CA VAL A 90 -12.32 -11.98 1.96
C VAL A 90 -11.50 -11.26 3.03
N ARG A 91 -11.96 -10.11 3.54
CA ARG A 91 -11.24 -9.33 4.56
C ARG A 91 -10.86 -10.12 5.82
N TYR A 92 -11.68 -11.09 6.23
CA TYR A 92 -11.56 -11.76 7.53
C TYR A 92 -11.22 -13.26 7.47
N HIS A 93 -10.93 -13.79 6.29
CA HIS A 93 -10.54 -15.20 6.08
C HIS A 93 -9.22 -15.30 5.32
N THR A 94 -8.46 -16.37 5.56
CA THR A 94 -7.20 -16.69 4.90
C THR A 94 -7.39 -17.07 3.43
N ASP A 95 -6.32 -17.06 2.63
CA ASP A 95 -6.39 -17.54 1.24
C ASP A 95 -6.76 -19.02 1.14
N ALA A 96 -6.45 -19.83 2.16
CA ALA A 96 -6.88 -21.23 2.24
C ALA A 96 -8.40 -21.36 2.45
N GLU A 97 -8.99 -20.55 3.34
CA GLU A 97 -10.43 -20.54 3.60
C GLU A 97 -11.22 -19.93 2.42
N VAL A 98 -10.70 -18.87 1.79
CA VAL A 98 -11.30 -18.31 0.57
C VAL A 98 -11.17 -19.29 -0.61
N THR A 99 -10.05 -20.00 -0.73
CA THR A 99 -9.88 -21.10 -1.70
C THR A 99 -10.89 -22.21 -1.47
N ALA A 100 -11.09 -22.65 -0.23
CA ALA A 100 -12.07 -23.66 0.12
C ALA A 100 -13.49 -23.18 -0.26
N ALA A 101 -13.86 -21.96 0.11
CA ALA A 101 -15.18 -21.38 -0.23
C ALA A 101 -15.42 -21.18 -1.74
N ILE A 102 -14.38 -21.06 -2.56
CA ILE A 102 -14.47 -21.00 -4.03
C ILE A 102 -14.59 -22.40 -4.65
N ARG A 103 -13.89 -23.39 -4.08
CA ARG A 103 -13.89 -24.79 -4.56
C ARG A 103 -15.13 -25.57 -4.12
N ASP A 104 -15.64 -25.26 -2.93
CA ASP A 104 -16.87 -25.83 -2.41
C ASP A 104 -18.10 -25.18 -3.06
N ARG A 105 -19.16 -25.99 -3.21
CA ARG A 105 -20.40 -25.56 -3.84
C ARG A 105 -21.21 -24.66 -2.89
N HIS A 106 -21.36 -23.37 -3.21
CA HIS A 106 -22.17 -22.43 -2.43
C HIS A 106 -23.38 -21.87 -3.20
N GLN A 107 -24.52 -21.72 -2.50
CA GLN A 107 -25.79 -21.13 -2.97
C GLN A 107 -26.11 -21.34 -4.47
N ASN A 108 -26.43 -22.58 -4.83
CA ASN A 108 -26.90 -23.00 -6.16
C ASN A 108 -25.93 -22.81 -7.35
N VAL A 109 -24.76 -22.20 -7.15
CA VAL A 109 -23.68 -22.18 -8.16
C VAL A 109 -22.95 -23.54 -8.12
N PRO A 110 -22.65 -24.18 -9.27
CA PRO A 110 -21.76 -25.35 -9.31
C PRO A 110 -20.36 -25.01 -8.80
N ALA A 111 -19.65 -25.99 -8.23
CA ALA A 111 -18.24 -25.83 -7.89
C ALA A 111 -17.44 -25.42 -9.15
N MET A 112 -16.67 -24.32 -9.05
CA MET A 112 -15.91 -23.83 -10.20
C MET A 112 -14.52 -24.47 -10.24
N SER A 113 -14.23 -25.16 -11.34
CA SER A 113 -12.87 -25.64 -11.62
C SER A 113 -12.03 -24.47 -12.14
N LEU A 114 -11.09 -24.01 -11.33
CA LEU A 114 -10.10 -23.00 -11.65
C LEU A 114 -8.71 -23.61 -11.47
N GLU A 115 -7.78 -23.36 -12.39
CA GLU A 115 -6.40 -23.78 -12.22
C GLU A 115 -5.73 -23.04 -11.05
N ASP A 116 -4.76 -23.68 -10.37
CA ASP A 116 -4.06 -23.07 -9.22
C ASP A 116 -3.39 -21.72 -9.56
N ALA A 117 -3.01 -21.50 -10.82
CA ALA A 117 -2.45 -20.24 -11.30
C ALA A 117 -3.51 -19.14 -11.46
N GLU A 118 -4.68 -19.48 -12.03
CA GLU A 118 -5.82 -18.58 -12.18
C GLU A 118 -6.38 -18.19 -10.80
N LEU A 119 -6.53 -19.18 -9.91
CA LEU A 119 -7.02 -18.95 -8.55
C LEU A 119 -6.10 -18.02 -7.74
N ARG A 120 -4.78 -18.18 -7.84
CA ARG A 120 -3.82 -17.26 -7.18
C ARG A 120 -3.95 -15.82 -7.69
N GLN A 121 -4.19 -15.62 -8.99
CA GLN A 121 -4.41 -14.27 -9.56
C GLN A 121 -5.73 -13.67 -9.09
N ILE A 122 -6.82 -14.45 -9.07
CA ILE A 122 -8.12 -14.02 -8.56
C ILE A 122 -8.02 -13.65 -7.08
N LEU A 123 -7.38 -14.48 -6.24
CA LEU A 123 -7.15 -14.19 -4.83
C LEU A 123 -6.33 -12.91 -4.63
N ALA A 124 -5.27 -12.69 -5.41
CA ALA A 124 -4.51 -11.44 -5.36
C ALA A 124 -5.40 -10.22 -5.68
N GLY A 125 -6.28 -10.32 -6.69
CA GLY A 125 -7.27 -9.28 -7.00
C GLY A 125 -8.30 -9.05 -5.91
N MET A 126 -8.79 -10.13 -5.30
CA MET A 126 -9.69 -10.07 -4.14
C MET A 126 -9.00 -9.41 -2.94
N ARG A 127 -7.71 -9.69 -2.71
CA ARG A 127 -6.90 -9.06 -1.66
C ARG A 127 -6.68 -7.57 -1.92
N GLU A 128 -6.38 -7.18 -3.16
CA GLU A 128 -6.25 -5.79 -3.56
C GLU A 128 -7.57 -5.01 -3.38
N LEU A 129 -8.69 -5.52 -3.91
CA LEU A 129 -10.01 -4.91 -3.75
C LEU A 129 -10.50 -4.92 -2.28
N ALA A 130 -10.14 -5.92 -1.49
CA ALA A 130 -10.39 -5.96 -0.06
C ALA A 130 -9.53 -4.94 0.72
N GLY A 131 -8.37 -4.56 0.20
CA GLY A 131 -7.34 -3.84 0.94
C GLY A 131 -6.70 -4.69 2.03
N THR A 132 -6.59 -6.02 1.84
CA THR A 132 -6.02 -6.94 2.85
C THR A 132 -4.87 -7.79 2.32
N ASN A 133 -4.01 -8.22 3.24
CA ASN A 133 -2.89 -9.14 2.98
C ASN A 133 -3.26 -10.52 3.58
N PRO A 134 -2.94 -11.66 2.93
CA PRO A 134 -3.16 -13.00 3.49
C PRO A 134 -2.62 -13.18 4.93
N ALA A 135 -1.55 -12.48 5.31
CA ALA A 135 -1.00 -12.52 6.67
C ALA A 135 -1.93 -11.88 7.74
N MET A 136 -2.83 -10.97 7.37
CA MET A 136 -3.74 -10.30 8.33
C MET A 136 -4.91 -11.17 8.77
N ALA A 137 -5.20 -12.28 8.07
CA ALA A 137 -6.30 -13.17 8.41
C ALA A 137 -6.01 -14.14 9.58
N THR A 138 -4.80 -14.11 10.15
CA THR A 138 -4.42 -14.95 11.30
C THR A 138 -4.96 -14.42 12.64
N GLY A 139 -5.39 -13.15 12.71
CA GLY A 139 -6.08 -12.54 13.85
C GLY A 139 -7.58 -12.83 13.84
N GLY A 140 -7.96 -14.07 14.19
CA GLY A 140 -9.29 -14.62 13.91
C GLY A 140 -10.50 -13.81 14.39
N PHE A 141 -11.32 -13.36 13.44
CA PHE A 141 -12.68 -12.88 13.72
C PHE A 141 -13.64 -14.08 13.75
N THR A 142 -13.75 -14.75 14.91
CA THR A 142 -14.75 -15.82 15.10
C THR A 142 -16.15 -15.20 15.20
N GLY A 143 -16.86 -15.14 14.06
CA GLY A 143 -18.10 -14.37 13.86
C GLY A 143 -19.36 -14.81 14.62
N ARG A 144 -19.28 -15.13 15.91
CA ARG A 144 -20.45 -15.31 16.77
C ARG A 144 -21.06 -13.94 17.09
N ARG A 145 -22.15 -13.60 16.40
CA ARG A 145 -23.08 -12.55 16.84
C ARG A 145 -23.52 -12.85 18.27
N GLY A 146 -23.34 -11.90 19.18
CA GLY A 146 -23.89 -11.99 20.53
C GLY A 146 -25.41 -12.02 20.48
N GLY A 147 -26.00 -13.12 20.93
CA GLY A 147 -27.45 -13.33 20.99
C GLY A 147 -27.82 -14.18 22.20
N GLY A 148 -28.17 -13.52 23.29
CA GLY A 148 -28.54 -14.14 24.57
C GLY A 148 -28.16 -13.25 25.76
N PRO A 149 -29.00 -13.13 26.80
CA PRO A 149 -28.71 -12.29 27.95
C PRO A 149 -27.54 -12.87 28.77
N GLY A 150 -26.51 -12.06 29.01
CA GLY A 150 -25.38 -12.48 29.84
C GLY A 150 -25.79 -12.64 31.32
N PRO A 151 -25.26 -13.64 32.04
CA PRO A 151 -25.49 -13.76 33.47
C PRO A 151 -24.82 -12.60 34.22
N GLN A 152 -25.53 -12.00 35.17
CA GLN A 152 -24.95 -10.97 36.04
C GLN A 152 -23.85 -11.57 36.93
N PRO A 153 -22.77 -10.83 37.24
CA PRO A 153 -21.72 -11.32 38.12
C PRO A 153 -22.19 -11.34 39.58
N GLY A 154 -22.46 -12.55 40.10
CA GLY A 154 -22.64 -12.77 41.53
C GLY A 154 -21.33 -12.51 42.29
N GLY A 155 -21.42 -11.81 43.43
CA GLY A 155 -20.25 -11.45 44.23
C GLY A 155 -19.57 -12.66 44.88
N GLY A 156 -18.31 -12.90 44.53
CA GLY A 156 -17.46 -13.91 45.17
C GLY A 156 -16.00 -13.46 45.17
N ARG A 157 -15.32 -13.54 46.33
CA ARG A 157 -13.89 -13.21 46.46
C ARG A 157 -13.04 -14.33 45.85
N GLY A 158 -12.80 -14.27 44.55
CA GLY A 158 -11.85 -15.13 43.85
C GLY A 158 -10.42 -14.63 44.00
N THR A 159 -9.50 -15.53 44.33
CA THR A 159 -8.04 -15.27 44.31
C THR A 159 -7.60 -14.86 42.91
N GLY A 160 -6.89 -13.75 42.77
CA GLY A 160 -6.42 -13.25 41.48
C GLY A 160 -5.48 -14.24 40.77
N PRO A 161 -5.48 -14.28 39.42
CA PRO A 161 -4.60 -15.16 38.67
C PRO A 161 -3.13 -14.82 38.92
N ALA A 162 -2.28 -15.85 38.99
CA ALA A 162 -0.85 -15.69 39.21
C ALA A 162 -0.20 -14.81 38.13
N ARG A 163 0.88 -14.12 38.50
CA ARG A 163 1.72 -13.36 37.56
C ARG A 163 2.38 -14.32 36.57
N GLY A 164 1.71 -14.58 35.45
CA GLY A 164 2.38 -15.16 34.27
C GLY A 164 3.52 -14.24 33.87
N ALA A 165 4.70 -14.81 33.64
CA ALA A 165 5.83 -14.06 33.10
C ALA A 165 5.41 -13.34 31.82
N ALA A 166 5.92 -12.12 31.59
CA ALA A 166 5.75 -11.46 30.32
C ALA A 166 6.23 -12.41 29.21
N PRO A 167 5.44 -12.65 28.14
CA PRO A 167 5.91 -13.47 27.05
C PRO A 167 7.20 -12.85 26.52
N ALA A 168 8.27 -13.66 26.45
CA ALA A 168 9.52 -13.25 25.82
C ALA A 168 9.19 -12.66 24.44
N ALA A 169 9.85 -11.54 24.10
CA ALA A 169 9.53 -10.70 22.95
C ALA A 169 9.09 -11.55 21.76
N SER A 170 7.78 -11.49 21.44
CA SER A 170 7.22 -12.28 20.36
C SER A 170 7.97 -11.87 19.10
N SER A 171 8.77 -12.79 18.56
CA SER A 171 9.71 -12.48 17.50
C SER A 171 8.91 -12.01 16.29
N VAL A 172 8.90 -10.68 16.07
CA VAL A 172 8.31 -10.06 14.89
C VAL A 172 8.83 -10.84 13.68
N PRO A 173 7.96 -11.39 12.81
CA PRO A 173 8.41 -12.26 11.73
C PRO A 173 9.50 -11.56 10.90
N ALA A 174 10.68 -12.18 10.83
CA ALA A 174 11.74 -11.73 9.95
C ALA A 174 11.20 -11.78 8.51
N GLY A 175 10.91 -10.61 7.95
CA GLY A 175 10.03 -10.51 6.77
C GLY A 175 9.40 -9.14 6.52
N ILE A 176 9.51 -8.18 7.44
CA ILE A 176 9.41 -6.76 7.08
C ILE A 176 10.68 -6.45 6.29
N GLY A 177 10.57 -6.37 4.97
CA GLY A 177 11.73 -6.43 4.06
C GLY A 177 12.82 -5.42 4.41
N GLU A 178 14.07 -5.92 4.49
CA GLU A 178 15.24 -5.06 4.62
C GLU A 178 15.22 -4.01 3.51
N SER A 179 15.34 -2.74 3.89
CA SER A 179 15.04 -1.62 3.02
C SER A 179 16.10 -1.48 1.92
N GLN A 180 15.76 -1.89 0.70
CA GLN A 180 16.73 -2.11 -0.38
C GLN A 180 16.62 -1.05 -1.49
N PRO A 181 17.74 -0.61 -2.09
CA PRO A 181 17.71 0.23 -3.29
C PRO A 181 16.95 -0.48 -4.42
N ALA A 182 15.93 0.17 -4.96
CA ALA A 182 15.05 -0.40 -5.97
C ALA A 182 14.83 0.57 -7.14
N ARG A 183 14.70 -0.01 -8.34
CA ARG A 183 14.24 0.68 -9.55
C ARG A 183 12.98 0.00 -10.05
N VAL A 184 11.83 0.61 -9.78
CA VAL A 184 10.52 0.06 -10.19
C VAL A 184 10.13 0.60 -11.55
N VAL A 185 9.64 -0.26 -12.44
CA VAL A 185 9.05 0.14 -13.72
C VAL A 185 7.61 0.53 -13.48
N THR A 186 7.19 1.70 -13.95
CA THR A 186 5.81 2.18 -13.81
C THR A 186 4.99 1.93 -15.09
N VAL A 187 3.66 1.91 -14.92
CA VAL A 187 2.69 1.78 -16.02
C VAL A 187 2.76 2.89 -17.07
N ASP A 188 3.30 4.07 -16.73
CA ASP A 188 3.54 5.16 -17.69
C ASP A 188 4.93 5.09 -18.35
N GLY A 189 5.66 3.98 -18.15
CA GLY A 189 6.97 3.72 -18.72
C GLY A 189 8.12 4.52 -18.10
N LYS A 190 7.88 5.27 -17.02
CA LYS A 190 8.87 6.15 -16.38
C LYS A 190 9.43 5.53 -15.10
N PRO A 191 10.56 4.80 -15.17
CA PRO A 191 11.09 4.07 -14.03
C PRO A 191 11.39 5.03 -12.86
N ARG A 192 10.97 4.61 -11.66
CA ARG A 192 11.20 5.32 -10.39
C ARG A 192 12.31 4.64 -9.63
N THR A 193 13.10 5.42 -8.89
CA THR A 193 14.28 4.95 -8.18
C THR A 193 14.25 5.48 -6.75
N GLY A 194 14.36 4.59 -5.78
CA GLY A 194 14.32 4.93 -4.36
C GLY A 194 14.67 3.72 -3.50
N THR A 195 14.28 3.74 -2.23
CA THR A 195 14.44 2.59 -1.34
C THR A 195 13.09 1.89 -1.18
N LEU A 196 13.03 0.60 -1.49
CA LEU A 196 11.83 -0.22 -1.27
C LEU A 196 11.78 -0.62 0.20
N HIS A 197 10.76 -0.13 0.93
CA HIS A 197 10.60 -0.43 2.36
C HIS A 197 9.65 -1.59 2.64
N ALA A 198 8.66 -1.81 1.77
CA ALA A 198 7.73 -2.91 1.93
C ALA A 198 7.11 -3.29 0.58
N GLU A 199 7.19 -4.57 0.20
CA GLU A 199 6.56 -5.13 -1.00
C GLU A 199 5.60 -6.28 -0.66
N SER A 200 4.61 -6.51 -1.52
CA SER A 200 3.77 -7.70 -1.57
C SER A 200 3.47 -8.02 -3.04
N ASP A 201 2.75 -9.11 -3.31
CA ASP A 201 2.34 -9.48 -4.68
C ASP A 201 1.42 -8.45 -5.35
N VAL A 202 0.86 -7.51 -4.59
CA VAL A 202 -0.12 -6.50 -5.07
C VAL A 202 0.28 -5.05 -4.80
N SER A 203 1.33 -4.79 -4.00
CA SER A 203 1.68 -3.41 -3.62
C SER A 203 3.15 -3.23 -3.25
N ALA A 204 3.65 -2.00 -3.34
CA ALA A 204 4.94 -1.60 -2.83
C ALA A 204 4.87 -0.25 -2.11
N VAL A 205 5.82 0.01 -1.22
CA VAL A 205 6.11 1.34 -0.68
C VAL A 205 7.55 1.67 -1.00
N LEU A 206 7.73 2.73 -1.80
CA LEU A 206 9.03 3.22 -2.25
C LEU A 206 9.30 4.57 -1.55
N LEU A 207 10.46 4.74 -0.93
CA LEU A 207 10.93 6.02 -0.41
C LEU A 207 11.74 6.73 -1.50
N GLU A 208 11.16 7.78 -2.07
CA GLU A 208 11.76 8.61 -3.12
C GLU A 208 12.05 10.00 -2.55
N ARG A 209 13.33 10.42 -2.50
CA ARG A 209 13.74 11.77 -2.05
C ARG A 209 13.18 12.18 -0.67
N GLY A 210 13.07 11.24 0.27
CA GLY A 210 12.52 11.48 1.61
C GLY A 210 11.00 11.43 1.72
N LYS A 211 10.28 11.10 0.63
CA LYS A 211 8.83 10.92 0.63
C LYS A 211 8.45 9.48 0.30
N PHE A 212 7.55 8.89 1.08
CA PHE A 212 6.97 7.60 0.75
C PHE A 212 5.94 7.73 -0.40
N THR A 213 6.08 6.86 -1.38
CA THR A 213 5.16 6.67 -2.50
C THR A 213 4.50 5.31 -2.34
N LEU A 214 3.18 5.29 -2.20
CA LEU A 214 2.39 4.06 -2.21
C LEU A 214 2.14 3.61 -3.65
N LEU A 215 2.46 2.35 -3.94
CA LEU A 215 2.32 1.74 -5.25
C LEU A 215 1.37 0.54 -5.18
N SER A 216 0.51 0.35 -6.18
CA SER A 216 -0.08 -0.94 -6.52
C SER A 216 0.71 -1.60 -7.66
N LYS A 217 0.66 -2.93 -7.74
CA LYS A 217 1.20 -3.68 -8.88
C LYS A 217 0.16 -3.78 -9.99
N ASP A 218 0.63 -3.74 -11.23
CA ASP A 218 -0.15 -3.82 -12.45
C ASP A 218 0.64 -4.72 -13.42
N GLY A 219 0.42 -6.04 -13.27
CA GLY A 219 1.29 -7.06 -13.87
C GLY A 219 2.73 -6.97 -13.31
N ALA A 220 3.69 -6.79 -14.21
CA ALA A 220 5.11 -6.60 -13.86
C ALA A 220 5.49 -5.12 -13.60
N ALA A 221 4.55 -4.18 -13.75
CA ALA A 221 4.76 -2.76 -13.54
C ALA A 221 4.07 -2.27 -12.25
N PHE A 222 4.34 -1.02 -11.87
CA PHE A 222 3.74 -0.36 -10.71
C PHE A 222 2.94 0.88 -11.10
N ARG A 223 1.91 1.19 -10.32
CA ARG A 223 1.08 2.38 -10.45
C ARG A 223 1.05 3.11 -9.10
N GLU A 224 1.22 4.42 -9.10
CA GLU A 224 1.05 5.21 -7.87
C GLU A 224 -0.42 5.17 -7.42
N LYS A 225 -0.67 4.81 -6.15
CA LYS A 225 -2.02 4.75 -5.59
C LYS A 225 -2.58 6.17 -5.45
N ALA A 226 -3.61 6.48 -6.22
CA ALA A 226 -4.37 7.71 -6.02
C ALA A 226 -5.19 7.62 -4.73
N ILE A 227 -4.89 8.50 -3.76
CA ILE A 227 -5.69 8.67 -2.54
C ILE A 227 -6.58 9.89 -2.76
N ALA A 228 -7.88 9.67 -2.98
CA ALA A 228 -8.84 10.74 -3.20
C ALA A 228 -10.23 10.36 -2.65
N PRO A 229 -10.94 11.27 -1.96
CA PRO A 229 -10.44 12.56 -1.46
C PRO A 229 -9.41 12.34 -0.33
N LYS A 230 -8.43 13.25 -0.22
CA LYS A 230 -7.34 13.18 0.77
C LYS A 230 -7.27 14.46 1.58
N ALA A 231 -7.15 14.31 2.90
CA ALA A 231 -6.67 15.33 3.82
C ALA A 231 -5.72 14.64 4.80
N ASP A 232 -4.55 15.23 5.05
CA ASP A 232 -3.57 14.68 6.00
C ASP A 232 -3.93 15.11 7.44
N TRP A 233 -3.78 14.19 8.38
CA TRP A 233 -3.99 14.39 9.82
C TRP A 233 -2.62 14.45 10.49
N THR A 234 -1.95 15.59 10.37
CA THR A 234 -0.49 15.71 10.58
C THR A 234 -0.05 15.80 12.05
N HIS A 235 -0.99 15.96 12.97
CA HIS A 235 -0.75 16.19 14.40
C HIS A 235 -1.78 15.42 15.24
N TYR A 236 -1.56 15.30 16.55
CA TYR A 236 -2.50 14.65 17.48
C TYR A 236 -3.95 15.13 17.32
N ASP A 237 -4.16 16.44 17.21
CA ASP A 237 -5.49 17.06 16.99
C ASP A 237 -5.78 17.40 15.51
N GLY A 238 -5.10 16.71 14.58
CA GLY A 238 -5.26 16.82 13.13
C GLY A 238 -4.54 18.00 12.49
N SER A 239 -4.57 19.16 13.15
CA SER A 239 -3.85 20.36 12.73
C SER A 239 -3.33 21.15 13.94
N LEU A 240 -2.45 22.12 13.68
CA LEU A 240 -1.93 23.05 14.68
C LEU A 240 -3.01 23.94 15.34
N THR A 241 -4.26 23.93 14.84
CA THR A 241 -5.38 24.67 15.46
C THR A 241 -6.00 23.93 16.65
N GLY A 242 -5.68 22.65 16.87
CA GLY A 242 -6.20 21.86 17.97
C GLY A 242 -7.68 21.45 17.85
N ASN A 243 -8.36 21.81 16.77
CA ASN A 243 -9.83 21.73 16.68
C ASN A 243 -10.41 20.35 16.30
N ARG A 244 -9.57 19.37 15.94
CA ARG A 244 -9.97 18.02 15.48
C ARG A 244 -10.96 18.01 14.31
N TYR A 245 -10.97 19.07 13.48
CA TYR A 245 -11.85 19.18 12.32
C TYR A 245 -11.22 18.57 11.06
N SER A 246 -12.02 17.85 10.26
CA SER A 246 -11.63 17.35 8.94
C SER A 246 -12.54 17.96 7.86
N PRO A 247 -11.99 18.44 6.73
CA PRO A 247 -12.76 18.98 5.61
C PRO A 247 -13.30 17.90 4.65
N LEU A 248 -13.21 16.62 5.01
CA LEU A 248 -13.63 15.50 4.13
C LEU A 248 -15.12 15.17 4.29
N GLU A 249 -15.88 15.31 3.21
CA GLU A 249 -17.36 15.19 3.24
C GLU A 249 -17.91 13.90 2.59
N LEU A 250 -17.04 12.99 2.14
CA LEU A 250 -17.45 11.72 1.50
C LEU A 250 -18.32 10.85 2.43
N ILE A 251 -17.95 10.82 3.71
CA ILE A 251 -18.76 10.25 4.80
C ILE A 251 -19.47 11.42 5.48
N ASN A 252 -20.80 11.42 5.40
CA ASN A 252 -21.67 12.46 5.93
C ASN A 252 -22.99 11.84 6.42
N PRO A 253 -23.93 12.60 7.01
CA PRO A 253 -25.17 12.05 7.58
C PRO A 253 -26.03 11.23 6.61
N THR A 254 -25.88 11.41 5.29
CA THR A 254 -26.63 10.67 4.26
C THR A 254 -25.88 9.44 3.71
N THR A 255 -24.60 9.26 4.06
CA THR A 255 -23.75 8.17 3.54
C THR A 255 -23.14 7.27 4.62
N VAL A 256 -23.11 7.71 5.89
CA VAL A 256 -22.52 6.99 7.03
C VAL A 256 -23.12 5.60 7.30
N GLN A 257 -24.38 5.38 6.95
CA GLN A 257 -25.06 4.08 7.04
C GLN A 257 -24.47 3.01 6.08
N ARG A 258 -23.61 3.42 5.14
CA ARG A 258 -22.84 2.53 4.25
C ARG A 258 -21.42 2.28 4.75
N LEU A 259 -21.03 2.83 5.90
CA LEU A 259 -19.70 2.68 6.47
C LEU A 259 -19.46 1.24 6.93
N GLY A 260 -18.27 0.72 6.63
CA GLY A 260 -17.79 -0.57 7.11
C GLY A 260 -16.28 -0.53 7.29
N ALA A 261 -15.76 -1.41 8.14
CA ALA A 261 -14.32 -1.49 8.40
C ALA A 261 -13.55 -1.81 7.09
N ALA A 262 -12.57 -0.96 6.76
CA ALA A 262 -11.74 -1.10 5.57
C ALA A 262 -10.64 -2.16 5.76
N TRP A 263 -9.96 -2.10 6.91
CA TRP A 263 -8.94 -3.04 7.36
C TRP A 263 -8.83 -2.92 8.90
N VAL A 264 -8.10 -3.83 9.53
CA VAL A 264 -7.80 -3.79 10.98
C VAL A 264 -6.32 -4.14 11.17
N PHE A 265 -5.61 -3.39 12.01
CA PHE A 265 -4.24 -3.68 12.41
C PHE A 265 -4.22 -4.00 13.92
N PRO A 266 -3.89 -5.24 14.34
CA PRO A 266 -3.76 -5.57 15.75
C PRO A 266 -2.45 -4.99 16.31
N ILE A 267 -2.51 -4.25 17.42
CA ILE A 267 -1.32 -3.77 18.12
C ILE A 267 -0.70 -4.93 18.92
N PRO A 268 0.47 -5.49 18.52
CA PRO A 268 1.01 -6.73 19.11
C PRO A 268 1.33 -6.62 20.60
N SER A 269 1.70 -5.42 21.06
CA SER A 269 2.06 -5.15 22.45
C SER A 269 0.89 -5.13 23.44
N ASN A 270 -0.35 -5.16 22.91
CA ASN A 270 -1.62 -5.27 23.63
C ASN A 270 -1.68 -4.39 24.91
N PRO A 271 -1.51 -3.06 24.77
CA PRO A 271 -1.57 -2.14 25.92
C PRO A 271 -2.95 -2.21 26.59
N ARG A 272 -2.98 -2.10 27.92
CA ARG A 272 -4.25 -2.16 28.67
C ARG A 272 -5.12 -0.91 28.44
N ALA A 273 -4.51 0.19 28.00
CA ALA A 273 -5.16 1.45 27.69
C ALA A 273 -4.65 2.02 26.36
N LEU A 274 -5.19 1.54 25.23
CA LEU A 274 -4.86 2.09 23.91
C LEU A 274 -5.46 3.50 23.75
N GLN A 275 -4.62 4.54 23.86
CA GLN A 275 -5.02 5.95 23.68
C GLN A 275 -4.40 6.60 22.41
N SER A 276 -3.77 5.81 21.55
CA SER A 276 -3.11 6.27 20.32
C SER A 276 -4.10 6.99 19.38
N THR A 277 -3.89 8.30 19.16
CA THR A 277 -4.51 8.99 18.02
C THR A 277 -3.58 8.84 16.80
N PRO A 278 -4.02 8.21 15.69
CA PRO A 278 -3.19 8.05 14.52
C PRO A 278 -2.80 9.39 13.89
N VAL A 279 -1.55 9.52 13.45
CA VAL A 279 -1.11 10.60 12.56
C VAL A 279 -1.05 10.06 11.14
N VAL A 280 -1.59 10.79 10.17
CA VAL A 280 -1.61 10.39 8.75
C VAL A 280 -0.99 11.49 7.91
N GLN A 281 0.09 11.16 7.20
CA GLN A 281 0.76 12.07 6.28
C GLN A 281 1.12 11.33 4.99
N ASP A 282 0.75 11.90 3.84
CA ASP A 282 1.04 11.33 2.53
C ASP A 282 0.57 9.87 2.31
N GLY A 283 -0.51 9.48 3.00
CA GLY A 283 -1.06 8.12 2.94
C GLY A 283 -0.37 7.12 3.87
N ILE A 284 0.63 7.55 4.63
CA ILE A 284 1.27 6.76 5.68
C ILE A 284 0.56 7.07 6.99
N MET A 285 0.06 6.05 7.67
CA MET A 285 -0.52 6.15 9.00
C MET A 285 0.48 5.68 10.04
N TYR A 286 0.71 6.48 11.06
CA TYR A 286 1.56 6.15 12.19
C TYR A 286 0.69 5.96 13.44
N VAL A 287 0.84 4.81 14.10
CA VAL A 287 0.13 4.45 15.34
C VAL A 287 1.10 3.95 16.38
N THR A 288 0.77 4.14 17.66
CA THR A 288 1.63 3.74 18.78
C THR A 288 1.05 2.59 19.59
N GLY A 289 1.92 1.70 20.04
CA GLY A 289 1.62 0.69 21.05
C GLY A 289 1.91 1.20 22.45
N TRP A 290 2.69 0.42 23.20
CA TRP A 290 3.24 0.78 24.52
C TRP A 290 4.57 1.54 24.31
N ASN A 291 5.61 0.82 23.89
CA ASN A 291 6.95 1.34 23.53
C ASN A 291 7.24 1.15 22.03
N GLU A 292 6.20 1.10 21.20
CA GLU A 292 6.32 0.78 19.77
C GLU A 292 5.64 1.83 18.87
N ILE A 293 6.26 2.16 17.73
CA ILE A 293 5.62 2.92 16.64
C ILE A 293 5.49 2.00 15.43
N TYR A 294 4.31 1.95 14.83
CA TYR A 294 4.04 1.25 13.57
C TYR A 294 3.74 2.27 12.48
N ALA A 295 4.46 2.21 11.37
CA ALA A 295 4.10 2.92 10.14
C ALA A 295 3.37 1.97 9.20
N LEU A 296 2.18 2.37 8.74
CA LEU A 296 1.26 1.56 7.96
C LEU A 296 0.90 2.27 6.64
N ASP A 297 0.70 1.51 5.57
CA ASP A 297 0.00 1.99 4.38
C ASP A 297 -1.48 2.21 4.76
N ALA A 298 -1.94 3.46 4.85
CA ALA A 298 -3.28 3.80 5.33
C ALA A 298 -4.41 3.26 4.41
N THR A 299 -4.10 2.85 3.18
CA THR A 299 -5.07 2.25 2.25
C THR A 299 -5.29 0.76 2.51
N THR A 300 -4.38 0.08 3.22
CA THR A 300 -4.41 -1.40 3.40
C THR A 300 -4.11 -1.89 4.83
N GLY A 301 -3.70 -1.01 5.74
CA GLY A 301 -3.23 -1.40 7.08
C GLY A 301 -1.89 -2.16 7.09
N ARG A 302 -1.23 -2.30 5.93
CA ARG A 302 0.01 -3.06 5.80
C ARG A 302 1.16 -2.31 6.47
N GLN A 303 1.83 -2.96 7.41
CA GLN A 303 3.03 -2.43 8.06
C GLN A 303 4.16 -2.22 7.05
N ILE A 304 4.78 -1.05 7.13
CA ILE A 304 5.92 -0.60 6.31
C ILE A 304 7.19 -0.75 7.12
N TRP A 305 7.17 -0.25 8.36
CA TRP A 305 8.22 -0.45 9.35
C TRP A 305 7.63 -0.42 10.76
N THR A 306 8.39 -0.93 11.73
CA THR A 306 8.11 -0.77 13.16
C THR A 306 9.37 -0.35 13.89
N TYR A 307 9.21 0.50 14.89
CA TYR A 307 10.19 0.70 15.96
C TYR A 307 9.61 0.10 17.23
N SER A 308 10.45 -0.47 18.08
CA SER A 308 10.06 -1.02 19.38
C SER A 308 11.23 -0.97 20.35
N GLU A 309 10.99 -0.50 21.56
CA GLU A 309 11.94 -0.56 22.67
C GLU A 309 11.48 -1.57 23.75
N ALA A 310 12.41 -2.10 24.53
CA ALA A 310 12.06 -2.89 25.71
C ALA A 310 11.31 -2.01 26.73
N ARG A 311 10.51 -2.63 27.59
CA ARG A 311 9.82 -1.93 28.69
C ARG A 311 10.73 -1.88 29.91
N HIS A 312 10.70 -0.78 30.64
CA HIS A 312 11.43 -0.64 31.89
C HIS A 312 10.66 -1.28 33.04
N ASP A 313 11.37 -1.99 33.92
CA ASP A 313 10.77 -2.54 35.13
C ASP A 313 10.46 -1.42 36.13
N GLY A 314 9.32 -1.55 36.82
CA GLY A 314 8.93 -0.64 37.90
C GLY A 314 8.24 0.65 37.46
N ILE A 315 7.97 0.86 36.17
CA ILE A 315 7.15 1.99 35.71
C ILE A 315 5.73 1.87 36.29
N LEU A 316 5.24 2.96 36.86
CA LEU A 316 3.92 3.08 37.49
C LEU A 316 2.97 3.93 36.64
N SER A 317 1.72 4.05 37.06
CA SER A 317 0.71 4.91 36.43
C SER A 317 0.48 4.56 34.94
N GLU A 318 0.16 5.55 34.11
CA GLU A 318 -0.16 5.46 32.69
C GLU A 318 0.92 4.70 31.87
N GLY A 319 2.21 4.95 32.12
CA GLY A 319 3.31 4.21 31.47
C GLY A 319 3.29 2.72 31.83
N GLY A 320 3.03 2.39 33.10
CA GLY A 320 2.97 1.00 33.60
C GLY A 320 1.77 0.18 33.11
N ILE A 321 0.80 0.80 32.41
CA ILE A 321 -0.33 0.12 31.77
C ILE A 321 -0.29 0.19 30.23
N GLY A 322 0.72 0.85 29.67
CA GLY A 322 0.91 1.01 28.23
C GLY A 322 0.08 2.11 27.60
N THR A 323 -0.29 3.15 28.35
CA THR A 323 -0.89 4.34 27.74
C THR A 323 0.16 5.07 26.91
N ASN A 324 0.02 5.01 25.59
CA ASN A 324 0.64 5.94 24.66
C ASN A 324 -0.45 6.70 23.89
N ARG A 325 -0.25 8.00 23.67
CA ARG A 325 -1.25 8.88 23.01
C ARG A 325 -0.98 9.11 21.54
N GLY A 326 0.19 8.71 21.04
CA GLY A 326 0.53 8.80 19.63
C GLY A 326 1.93 9.34 19.41
N VAL A 327 2.12 9.85 18.20
CA VAL A 327 3.39 10.19 17.60
C VAL A 327 3.27 11.58 16.97
N THR A 328 4.39 12.27 16.78
CA THR A 328 4.45 13.44 15.88
C THR A 328 5.51 13.21 14.80
N ILE A 329 5.27 13.77 13.61
CA ILE A 329 6.17 13.67 12.47
C ILE A 329 6.76 15.06 12.20
N ALA A 330 8.08 15.15 12.05
CA ALA A 330 8.74 16.37 11.59
C ALA A 330 9.86 16.03 10.59
N GLY A 331 9.70 16.50 9.35
CA GLY A 331 10.60 16.17 8.25
C GLY A 331 10.59 14.66 7.96
N ASP A 332 11.76 14.04 8.07
CA ASP A 332 12.00 12.61 7.87
C ASP A 332 11.92 11.78 9.16
N LYS A 333 11.44 12.35 10.28
CA LYS A 333 11.51 11.71 11.61
C LYS A 333 10.16 11.58 12.28
N ALA A 334 9.99 10.47 12.99
CA ALA A 334 8.88 10.21 13.92
C ALA A 334 9.37 10.34 15.37
N PHE A 335 8.56 10.97 16.22
CA PHE A 335 8.85 11.17 17.64
C PHE A 335 7.72 10.62 18.49
N MET A 336 8.05 9.77 19.46
CA MET A 336 7.15 9.16 20.44
C MET A 336 7.87 9.17 21.80
N VAL A 337 7.10 9.19 22.88
CA VAL A 337 7.58 8.99 24.25
C VAL A 337 7.49 7.50 24.59
N THR A 338 8.56 6.91 25.14
CA THR A 338 8.60 5.59 25.78
C THR A 338 8.40 5.70 27.30
N ASP A 339 8.31 4.57 27.99
CA ASP A 339 7.90 4.44 29.40
C ASP A 339 8.83 5.05 30.48
#